data_AF-A0A443YQV9-F1
#
_entry.id   AF-A0A443YQV9-F1
#
_cell.length_a   1.000
_cell.length_b   1.000
_cell.length_c   1.000
_cell.angle_alpha   90.00
_cell.angle_beta   90.00
_cell.angle_gamma   90.00
#
_symmetry.space_group_name_H-M   'P 1'
#
loop_
_entity.id
_entity.type
_entity.pdbx_description
1 polymer ?
#
loop_
_entity_poly.entity_id
_entity_poly.type
_entity_poly.pdbx_seq_one_letter_code
_entity_poly.pdbx_strand_id
1 'polypeptide(L)'
;MSDSTSIKHLVRITNCLQTILDLEPQLEQLEHGHSLLDEFTVLKSFLEKIDKVELSESDVERIETATSNFLKELQGPLSRRKAHAHAERRLQ
;
A
#
# COMPACT_ATOMS: atom_id res chain seq x y z
N MET A 1 0.24 -31.17 -3.97
CA MET A 1 -0.68 -30.11 -4.42
C MET A 1 -0.55 -28.82 -3.59
N SER A 2 0.38 -28.76 -2.64
CA SER A 2 0.63 -27.65 -1.70
C SER A 2 1.36 -26.46 -2.32
N ASP A 3 2.35 -26.70 -3.20
CA ASP A 3 3.21 -25.62 -3.73
C ASP A 3 2.45 -24.59 -4.58
N SER A 4 1.43 -25.01 -5.33
CA SER A 4 0.64 -24.11 -6.16
C SER A 4 -0.21 -23.13 -5.34
N THR A 5 -0.68 -23.55 -4.17
CA THR A 5 -1.48 -22.69 -3.28
C THR A 5 -0.58 -21.64 -2.62
N SER A 6 0.60 -22.03 -2.13
CA SER A 6 1.57 -21.11 -1.55
C SER A 6 2.03 -20.05 -2.57
N ILE A 7 2.28 -20.45 -3.83
CA ILE A 7 2.60 -19.49 -4.90
C ILE A 7 1.46 -18.48 -5.12
N LYS A 8 0.19 -18.92 -5.12
CA LYS A 8 -0.96 -18.02 -5.27
C LYS A 8 -1.06 -17.02 -4.12
N HIS A 9 -0.84 -17.46 -2.88
CA HIS A 9 -0.84 -16.58 -1.71
C HIS A 9 0.26 -15.52 -1.82
N LEU A 10 1.48 -15.94 -2.17
CA LEU A 10 2.62 -15.03 -2.35
C LEU A 10 2.35 -13.97 -3.41
N VAL A 11 1.79 -14.35 -4.57
CA VAL A 11 1.43 -13.40 -5.64
C VAL A 11 0.42 -12.38 -5.15
N ARG A 12 -0.64 -12.81 -4.45
CA ARG A 12 -1.68 -11.91 -3.95
C ARG A 12 -1.14 -10.91 -2.94
N ILE A 13 -0.35 -11.36 -1.97
CA ILE A 13 0.22 -10.45 -0.98
C ILE A 13 1.26 -9.52 -1.61
N THR A 14 2.11 -10.02 -2.49
CA THR A 14 3.06 -9.19 -3.23
C THR A 14 2.33 -8.06 -3.95
N ASN A 15 1.21 -8.37 -4.62
CA ASN A 15 0.39 -7.36 -5.29
C ASN A 15 -0.22 -6.34 -4.31
N CYS A 16 -0.74 -6.80 -3.16
CA CYS A 16 -1.27 -5.91 -2.12
C CYS A 16 -0.21 -4.93 -1.59
N LEU A 17 0.94 -5.46 -1.20
CA LEU A 17 2.04 -4.68 -0.65
C LEU A 17 2.61 -3.73 -1.71
N GLN A 18 2.83 -4.20 -2.94
CA GLN A 18 3.30 -3.35 -4.03
C GLN A 18 2.31 -2.22 -4.33
N THR A 19 1.00 -2.50 -4.32
CA THR A 19 -0.04 -1.47 -4.50
C THR A 19 0.06 -0.37 -3.44
N ILE A 20 0.36 -0.73 -2.18
CA ILE A 20 0.60 0.25 -1.11
C ILE A 20 1.89 1.03 -1.40
N LEU A 21 2.98 0.34 -1.69
CA LEU A 21 4.31 0.93 -1.96
C LEU A 21 4.28 1.91 -3.14
N ASP A 22 3.50 1.65 -4.19
CA ASP A 22 3.35 2.53 -5.35
C ASP A 22 2.74 3.90 -5.00
N LEU A 23 2.10 4.03 -3.83
CA LEU A 23 1.55 5.29 -3.35
C LEU A 23 2.57 6.15 -2.60
N GLU A 24 3.73 5.62 -2.21
CA GLU A 24 4.75 6.31 -1.41
C GLU A 24 5.05 7.73 -1.93
N PRO A 25 5.34 7.95 -3.23
CA PRO A 25 5.71 9.29 -3.72
C PRO A 25 4.57 10.30 -3.63
N GLN A 26 3.32 9.81 -3.64
CA GLN A 26 2.15 10.66 -3.45
C GLN A 26 1.96 11.01 -1.99
N LEU A 27 2.27 10.09 -1.08
CA LEU A 27 2.06 10.27 0.36
C LEU A 27 3.16 11.12 1.00
N GLU A 28 4.39 11.07 0.47
CA GLU A 28 5.48 12.00 0.82
C GLU A 28 5.09 13.47 0.69
N GLN A 29 4.19 13.78 -0.25
CA GLN A 29 3.74 15.15 -0.54
C GLN A 29 2.54 15.59 0.31
N LEU A 30 2.01 14.72 1.18
CA LEU A 30 0.92 15.08 2.09
C LEU A 30 1.45 15.74 3.35
N GLU A 31 0.67 16.65 3.91
CA GLU A 31 0.92 17.21 5.23
C GLU A 31 0.92 16.07 6.27
N HIS A 32 2.02 15.91 7.02
CA HIS A 32 2.30 14.77 7.92
C HIS A 32 2.66 13.43 7.24
N GLY A 33 3.04 13.44 5.96
CA GLY A 33 3.45 12.25 5.22
C GLY A 33 4.61 11.47 5.85
N HIS A 34 5.51 12.14 6.57
CA HIS A 34 6.71 11.54 7.16
C HIS A 34 6.44 10.37 8.12
N SER A 35 5.40 10.44 8.96
CA SER A 35 5.04 9.33 9.86
C SER A 35 4.63 8.07 9.10
N LEU A 36 4.11 8.24 7.88
CA LEU A 36 3.72 7.11 7.05
C LEU A 36 4.93 6.50 6.34
N LEU A 37 5.97 7.28 6.02
CA LEU A 37 7.17 6.78 5.31
C LEU A 37 7.97 5.77 6.14
N ASP A 38 7.99 5.92 7.46
CA ASP A 38 8.62 4.94 8.35
C ASP A 38 7.94 3.56 8.22
N GLU A 39 6.61 3.54 8.07
CA GLU A 39 5.84 2.30 7.85
C GLU A 39 6.12 1.69 6.46
N PHE A 40 6.40 2.51 5.44
CA PHE A 40 6.80 2.00 4.11
C PHE A 40 8.13 1.27 4.16
N THR A 41 9.07 1.71 5.02
CA THR A 41 10.35 1.00 5.22
C THR A 41 10.13 -0.39 5.81
N VAL A 42 9.17 -0.53 6.73
CA VAL A 42 8.78 -1.83 7.30
C VAL A 42 8.16 -2.72 6.23
N LEU A 43 7.24 -2.19 5.42
CA LEU A 43 6.59 -2.93 4.32
C LEU A 43 7.60 -3.43 3.27
N LYS A 44 8.56 -2.59 2.87
CA LYS A 44 9.66 -2.98 1.96
C LYS A 44 10.49 -4.12 2.53
N SER A 45 10.90 -3.98 3.79
CA SER A 45 11.70 -5.01 4.49
C SER A 45 10.95 -6.33 4.64
N PHE A 46 9.62 -6.27 4.78
CA PHE A 46 8.77 -7.46 4.83
C PHE A 46 8.66 -8.13 3.45
N LEU A 47 8.47 -7.35 2.39
CA LEU A 47 8.37 -7.86 1.01
C LEU A 47 9.61 -8.64 0.59
N GLU A 48 10.81 -8.22 1.02
CA GLU A 48 12.08 -8.93 0.77
C GLU A 48 12.16 -10.33 1.38
N LYS A 49 11.31 -10.64 2.36
CA LYS A 49 11.36 -11.88 3.15
C LYS A 49 10.08 -12.72 3.01
N ILE A 50 9.18 -12.30 2.12
CA ILE A 50 7.82 -12.84 2.09
C ILE A 50 7.76 -14.30 1.61
N ASP A 51 8.73 -14.69 0.79
CA ASP A 51 8.94 -16.06 0.32
C ASP A 51 9.20 -17.07 1.45
N LYS A 52 9.60 -16.59 2.63
CA LYS A 52 9.88 -17.39 3.83
C LYS A 52 8.69 -17.47 4.80
N VAL A 53 7.59 -16.81 4.49
CA VAL A 53 6.41 -16.73 5.37
C VAL A 53 5.38 -17.77 4.94
N GLU A 54 5.02 -18.69 5.84
CA GLU A 54 3.84 -19.53 5.65
C GLU A 54 2.57 -18.70 5.89
N LEU A 55 1.68 -18.71 4.89
CA LEU A 55 0.45 -17.94 4.91
C LEU A 55 -0.75 -18.85 4.67
N SER A 56 -1.75 -18.72 5.54
CA SER A 56 -3.07 -19.29 5.30
C SER A 56 -3.88 -18.40 4.35
N GLU A 57 -4.92 -18.95 3.73
CA GLU A 57 -5.87 -18.16 2.93
C GLU A 57 -6.49 -17.02 3.77
N SER A 58 -6.81 -17.28 5.04
CA SER A 58 -7.35 -16.25 5.92
C SER A 58 -6.38 -15.10 6.20
N ASP A 59 -5.06 -15.35 6.22
CA ASP A 59 -4.08 -14.28 6.33
C ASP A 59 -4.05 -13.44 5.06
N VAL A 60 -4.19 -14.09 3.90
CA VAL A 60 -4.26 -13.42 2.61
C VAL A 60 -5.47 -12.51 2.53
N GLU A 61 -6.67 -13.01 2.87
CA GLU A 61 -7.90 -12.21 2.88
C GLU A 61 -7.84 -11.03 3.85
N ARG A 62 -7.19 -11.20 5.00
CA ARG A 62 -6.98 -10.11 5.97
C ARG A 62 -6.10 -9.00 5.40
N ILE A 63 -5.01 -9.35 4.73
CA ILE A 63 -4.12 -8.36 4.10
C ILE A 63 -4.81 -7.68 2.92
N GLU A 64 -5.57 -8.41 2.09
CA GLU A 64 -6.36 -7.85 1.01
C GLU A 64 -7.40 -6.84 1.54
N THR A 65 -8.09 -7.19 2.63
CA THR A 65 -9.07 -6.32 3.27
C THR A 65 -8.41 -5.06 3.84
N ALA A 66 -7.29 -5.21 4.56
CA ALA A 66 -6.52 -4.09 5.09
C ALA A 66 -6.04 -3.16 3.98
N THR A 67 -5.54 -3.73 2.87
CA THR A 67 -5.13 -2.97 1.68
C THR A 67 -6.31 -2.19 1.08
N SER A 68 -7.47 -2.83 0.93
CA SER A 68 -8.67 -2.15 0.43
C SER A 68 -9.10 -0.97 1.31
N ASN A 69 -9.07 -1.16 2.63
CA ASN A 69 -9.44 -0.13 3.59
C ASN A 69 -8.45 1.04 3.56
N PHE A 70 -7.14 0.76 3.54
CA PHE A 70 -6.10 1.76 3.39
C PHE A 70 -6.31 2.62 2.12
N LEU A 71 -6.56 1.97 0.97
CA LEU A 71 -6.81 2.68 -0.28
C LEU A 71 -8.06 3.58 -0.22
N LYS A 72 -9.12 3.13 0.45
CA LYS A 72 -10.34 3.93 0.64
C LYS A 72 -10.07 5.17 1.50
N GLU A 73 -9.35 5.00 2.61
CA GLU A 73 -9.01 6.10 3.52
C GLU A 73 -8.17 7.18 2.83
N LEU A 74 -7.29 6.79 1.90
CA LEU A 74 -6.45 7.71 1.13
C LEU A 74 -7.21 8.52 0.06
N GLN A 75 -8.40 8.10 -0.38
CA GLN A 75 -9.14 8.82 -1.42
C GLN A 75 -9.43 10.27 -1.02
N GLY A 76 -9.76 10.52 0.25
CA GLY A 76 -10.03 11.86 0.77
C GLY A 76 -8.79 12.78 0.72
N PRO A 77 -7.70 12.43 1.43
CA PRO A 77 -6.45 13.19 1.42
C PRO A 77 -5.90 13.45 0.02
N LEU A 78 -5.86 12.43 -0.84
CA LEU A 78 -5.33 12.57 -2.21
C LEU A 78 -6.20 13.47 -3.09
N SER A 79 -7.53 13.43 -2.93
CA SER A 79 -8.45 14.30 -3.66
C SER A 79 -8.30 15.77 -3.24
N ARG A 80 -8.15 16.02 -1.92
CA ARG A 80 -7.90 17.37 -1.40
C ARG A 80 -6.60 17.96 -1.95
N ARG A 81 -5.51 17.17 -1.99
CA ARG A 81 -4.23 17.61 -2.58
C ARG A 81 -4.39 17.98 -4.05
N LYS A 82 -5.06 17.13 -4.85
CA LYS A 82 -5.31 17.42 -6.27
C LYS A 82 -6.07 18.74 -6.46
N ALA A 83 -7.08 18.99 -5.64
CA ALA A 83 -7.84 20.24 -5.69
C ALA A 83 -6.96 21.47 -5.36
N HIS A 84 -6.10 21.38 -4.34
CA HIS A 84 -5.17 22.44 -3.98
C HIS A 84 -4.17 22.76 -5.11
N ALA A 85 -3.53 21.73 -5.68
CA ALA A 85 -2.60 21.90 -6.79
C ALA A 85 -3.25 22.52 -8.03
N HIS A 86 -4.53 22.23 -8.28
CA HIS A 86 -5.30 22.88 -9.36
C HIS A 86 -5.63 24.35 -9.06
N ALA A 87 -5.89 24.71 -7.80
CA ALA A 87 -6.16 26.09 -7.41
C ALA A 87 -4.91 26.98 -7.55
N GLU A 88 -3.74 26.51 -7.09
CA GLU A 88 -2.48 27.26 -7.20
C GLU A 88 -2.11 27.57 -8.65
N ARG A 89 -2.28 26.60 -9.56
CA ARG A 89 -2.02 26.81 -11.00
C ARG A 89 -2.92 27.84 -11.67
N ARG A 90 -4.10 28.11 -11.10
CA ARG A 90 -5.06 29.10 -11.64
C ARG A 90 -4.80 30.51 -11.13
N LEU A 91 -3.94 30.67 -10.14
CA LEU A 91 -3.55 31.95 -9.55
C LEU A 91 -2.22 32.48 -10.11
N GLN A 92 -1.57 31.71 -10.99
CA GLN A 92 -0.37 32.07 -11.76
C GLN A 92 -0.75 32.53 -13.16
#